data_AF-A0A849EF11-F1
#
_entry.id   AF-A0A849EF11-F1
#
_cell.length_a   1.000
_cell.length_b   1.000
_cell.length_c   1.000
_cell.angle_alpha   90.00
_cell.angle_beta   90.00
_cell.angle_gamma   90.00
#
_symmetry.space_group_name_H-M   'P 1'
#
loop_
_entity.id
_entity.type
_entity.pdbx_description
1 polymer ?
#
loop_
_entity_poly.entity_id
_entity_poly.type
_entity_poly.pdbx_seq_one_letter_code
_entity_poly.pdbx_strand_id
1 'polypeptide(L)' 'MADAPAKPFSIKRQTGFGFVALCCFVLLYTPILILVFYSFNAGTSIAIWEGFSWRWYEAAWQNER' A
#
# COMPACT_ATOMS: atom_id res chain seq x y z
N MET A 1 -46.07 32.80 11.46
CA MET A 1 -45.48 31.61 10.82
C MET A 1 -43.98 31.79 10.96
N ALA A 2 -43.36 31.16 11.96
CA ALA A 2 -41.94 31.39 12.27
C ALA A 2 -41.08 30.56 11.33
N ASP A 3 -40.24 31.22 10.54
CA ASP A 3 -39.26 30.57 9.66
C ASP A 3 -38.20 29.85 10.50
N ALA A 4 -38.05 28.55 10.29
CA ALA A 4 -37.02 27.74 10.94
C ALA A 4 -35.63 28.10 10.39
N PRO A 5 -34.59 28.17 11.24
CA PRO A 5 -33.24 28.50 10.79
C PRO A 5 -32.67 27.40 9.89
N ALA A 6 -32.11 27.79 8.73
CA ALA A 6 -31.45 26.88 7.81
C ALA A 6 -30.25 26.17 8.46
N LYS A 7 -30.12 24.86 8.22
CA LYS A 7 -29.05 24.03 8.82
C LYS A 7 -27.67 24.49 8.33
N PRO A 8 -26.67 24.64 9.23
CA PRO A 8 -25.33 25.07 8.82
C PRO A 8 -24.63 24.01 7.96
N PHE A 9 -23.94 24.48 6.92
CA PHE A 9 -23.08 23.64 6.08
C PHE A 9 -21.92 23.07 6.89
N SER A 10 -21.73 21.76 6.87
CA SER A 10 -20.72 21.06 7.67
C SER A 10 -19.51 20.66 6.83
N ILE A 11 -18.47 21.51 6.84
CA ILE A 11 -17.19 21.29 6.11
C ILE A 11 -16.44 20.03 6.58
N LYS A 12 -16.67 19.59 7.83
CA LYS A 12 -15.97 18.44 8.43
C LYS A 12 -16.46 17.08 7.93
N ARG A 13 -17.58 17.01 7.19
CA ARG A 13 -18.12 15.75 6.65
C ARG A 13 -17.99 15.74 5.13
N GLN A 14 -16.87 15.24 4.65
CA GLN A 14 -16.67 14.97 3.23
C GLN A 14 -17.08 13.52 2.92
N THR A 15 -18.23 13.35 2.27
CA THR A 15 -18.71 12.04 1.82
C THR A 15 -17.72 11.45 0.83
N GLY A 16 -17.30 10.20 1.06
CA GLY A 16 -16.35 9.50 0.16
C GLY A 16 -14.86 9.67 0.51
N PHE A 17 -14.50 10.49 1.51
CA PHE A 17 -13.10 10.66 1.92
C PHE A 17 -12.41 9.34 2.25
N GLY A 18 -13.07 8.45 3.01
CA GLY A 18 -12.48 7.16 3.39
C GLY A 18 -12.21 6.25 2.18
N PHE A 19 -13.09 6.25 1.18
CA PHE A 19 -12.91 5.46 -0.04
C PHE A 19 -11.72 5.99 -0.85
N VAL A 20 -11.64 7.31 -1.05
CA VAL A 20 -10.52 7.94 -1.77
C VAL A 20 -9.20 7.68 -1.04
N ALA A 21 -9.17 7.84 0.29
CA ALA A 21 -7.99 7.57 1.10
C ALA A 21 -7.52 6.11 0.93
N LEU A 22 -8.45 5.14 1.01
CA LEU A 22 -8.14 3.73 0.80
C LEU A 22 -7.57 3.46 -0.60
N CYS A 23 -8.18 4.01 -1.66
CA CYS A 23 -7.68 3.90 -3.02
C CYS A 23 -6.26 4.48 -3.15
N CYS A 24 -6.00 5.64 -2.54
CA CYS A 24 -4.66 6.23 -2.50
C CYS A 24 -3.66 5.30 -1.82
N PHE A 25 -3.99 4.75 -0.65
CA PHE A 25 -3.12 3.79 0.03
C PHE A 25 -2.85 2.54 -0.83
N VAL A 26 -3.88 1.94 -1.42
CA VAL A 26 -3.70 0.75 -2.26
C VAL A 26 -2.79 1.07 -3.46
N LEU A 27 -3.05 2.15 -4.19
CA LEU A 27 -2.27 2.52 -5.37
C LEU A 27 -0.80 2.80 -5.03
N LEU A 28 -0.53 3.52 -3.93
CA LEU A 28 0.84 3.86 -3.53
C LEU A 28 1.62 2.64 -3.05
N TYR A 29 0.97 1.69 -2.36
CA TYR A 29 1.67 0.55 -1.76
C TYR A 29 1.72 -0.69 -2.67
N THR A 30 0.84 -0.82 -3.66
CA THR A 30 0.86 -1.94 -4.62
C THR A 30 2.24 -2.19 -5.25
N PRO A 31 2.96 -1.20 -5.82
CA PRO A 31 4.29 -1.45 -6.40
C PRO A 31 5.31 -1.93 -5.37
N ILE A 32 5.24 -1.42 -4.14
CA ILE A 32 6.12 -1.85 -3.04
C ILE A 32 5.82 -3.30 -2.66
N LEU A 33 4.54 -3.67 -2.58
CA LEU A 33 4.12 -5.04 -2.30
C LEU A 33 4.62 -6.02 -3.36
N ILE A 34 4.63 -5.62 -4.64
CA ILE A 34 5.20 -6.43 -5.72
C ILE A 34 6.70 -6.65 -5.49
N LEU A 35 7.45 -5.59 -5.14
CA LEU A 35 8.88 -5.71 -4.81
C LEU A 35 9.12 -6.63 -3.61
N VAL A 36 8.32 -6.48 -2.56
CA VAL A 36 8.39 -7.37 -1.37
C VAL A 36 8.10 -8.81 -1.78
N PHE A 37 7.08 -9.07 -2.59
CA PHE A 37 6.76 -10.42 -3.04
C PHE A 37 7.91 -11.05 -3.84
N TYR A 38 8.46 -10.32 -4.81
CA TYR A 38 9.59 -10.81 -5.63
C TYR A 38 10.92 -10.89 -4.87
N SER A 39 11.07 -10.19 -3.74
CA SER A 39 12.26 -10.34 -2.88
C SER A 39 12.39 -11.76 -2.29
N PHE A 40 11.28 -12.51 -2.24
CA PHE A 40 11.26 -13.92 -1.85
C PHE A 40 11.55 -14.88 -3.02
N ASN A 41 11.83 -14.40 -4.22
CA ASN A 41 12.12 -15.26 -5.36
C ASN A 41 13.48 -15.96 -5.19
N ALA A 42 13.48 -17.29 -5.28
CA ALA A 42 14.69 -18.11 -5.26
C ALA A 42 15.58 -17.90 -6.50
N GLY A 43 15.03 -17.33 -7.58
CA GLY A 43 15.75 -17.03 -8.81
C GLY A 43 16.52 -15.71 -8.76
N THR A 44 17.34 -15.48 -9.77
CA THR A 44 18.02 -14.19 -10.02
C THR A 44 17.26 -13.29 -10.99
N SER A 45 16.27 -13.86 -11.70
CA SER A 45 15.42 -13.15 -12.64
C SER A 45 14.11 -12.71 -11.98
N ILE A 46 13.76 -11.43 -12.13
CA ILE A 46 12.46 -10.89 -11.67
C ILE A 46 11.31 -11.40 -12.57
N ALA A 47 11.61 -11.76 -13.82
CA ALA A 47 10.60 -12.16 -14.81
C ALA A 47 10.09 -13.60 -14.61
N ILE A 48 10.83 -14.43 -13.88
CA ILE A 48 10.53 -15.87 -13.72
C ILE A 48 10.44 -16.17 -12.24
N TRP A 49 9.29 -16.69 -11.79
CA TRP A 49 9.13 -17.15 -10.42
C TRP A 49 9.74 -18.54 -10.25
N GLU A 50 10.86 -18.64 -9.53
CA GLU A 50 11.61 -19.89 -9.35
C GLU A 50 11.36 -20.56 -7.97
N GLY A 51 10.39 -20.03 -7.20
CA GLY A 51 10.02 -20.54 -5.88
C GLY A 51 10.29 -19.53 -4.76
N PHE A 52 9.84 -19.87 -3.55
CA PHE A 52 10.01 -19.05 -2.36
C PHE A 52 11.36 -19.34 -1.67
N SER A 53 12.10 -18.30 -1.28
CA SER A 53 13.40 -18.42 -0.60
C SER A 53 13.72 -17.20 0.26
N TRP A 54 14.51 -17.42 1.31
CA TRP A 54 15.10 -16.38 2.15
C TRP A 54 16.57 -16.06 1.79
N ARG A 55 17.13 -16.69 0.74
CA ARG A 55 18.56 -16.61 0.38
C ARG A 55 19.11 -15.19 0.30
N TRP A 56 18.34 -14.26 -0.27
CA TRP A 56 18.79 -12.87 -0.42
C TRP A 56 18.90 -12.13 0.91
N TYR A 57 18.01 -12.44 1.85
CA TYR A 57 18.08 -11.90 3.21
C TYR A 57 19.27 -12.48 3.98
N GLU A 58 19.53 -13.78 3.84
CA GLU A 58 20.72 -14.42 4.42
C GLU A 58 22.01 -13.82 3.84
N ALA A 59 22.08 -13.66 2.52
CA ALA A 59 23.22 -13.05 1.85
C ALA A 59 23.44 -11.60 2.32
N ALA A 60 22.38 -10.80 2.45
CA ALA A 60 22.47 -9.43 2.97
C ALA A 60 22.98 -9.40 4.42
N TRP A 61 22.50 -10.31 5.27
CA TRP A 61 22.95 -10.43 6.66
C TRP A 61 24.43 -10.81 6.77
N GLN A 62 24.94 -11.66 5.89
CA GLN A 62 26.36 -12.02 5.83
C GLN A 62 27.25 -10.91 5.22
N ASN A 63 26.64 -9.91 4.58
CA ASN A 63 27.33 -8.80 3.92
C ASN A 63 27.51 -7.57 4.84
N GLU A 64 27.15 -7.66 6.12
CA GLU A 64 27.37 -6.61 7.12
C GLU A 64 28.78 -6.64 7.75
N ARG A 65 29.78 -7.18 7.02
CA ARG A 65 31.20 -7.12 7.40
C ARG A 65 31.98 -6.12 6.57
#